data_AF-A0A1G1G4R7-F1
#
_entry.id   AF-A0A1G1G4R7-F1
#
_cell.length_a   1.000
_cell.length_b   1.000
_cell.length_c   1.000
_cell.angle_alpha   90.00
_cell.angle_beta   90.00
_cell.angle_gamma   90.00
#
_symmetry.space_group_name_H-M   'P 1'
#
loop_
_entity.id
_entity.type
_entity.pdbx_description
1 polymer ?
#
loop_
_entity_poly.entity_id
_entity_poly.type
_entity_poly.pdbx_seq_one_letter_code
_entity_poly.pdbx_strand_id
1 'polypeptide(L)'
;MEILKQEVEEITNTLQNSPEDLWKRIRFLLKEKGVDPVQTVVACSFLEDLYFEYGIVVSKDGKVYQYGFDFLNKEISQGIFKEWNDITDTYQKLHYSKHVEIALDMMKERKK
;
A
#
# COMPACT_ATOMS: atom_id res chain seq x y z
N MET A 1 -16.64 5.83 10.61
CA MET A 1 -15.37 6.48 10.20
C MET A 1 -14.21 6.01 11.04
N GLU A 2 -14.39 5.86 12.37
CA GLU A 2 -13.33 5.39 13.28
C GLU A 2 -12.75 4.00 12.91
N ILE A 3 -13.61 3.05 12.53
CA ILE A 3 -13.19 1.72 12.08
C ILE A 3 -12.26 1.78 10.86
N LEU A 4 -12.59 2.59 9.84
CA LEU A 4 -11.77 2.71 8.62
C LEU A 4 -10.40 3.31 8.92
N LYS A 5 -10.32 4.27 9.85
CA LYS A 5 -9.03 4.83 10.28
C LYS A 5 -8.18 3.78 10.98
N GLN A 6 -8.78 3.00 11.87
CA GLN A 6 -8.10 1.89 12.53
C GLN A 6 -7.58 0.85 11.53
N GLU A 7 -8.39 0.46 10.53
CA GLU A 7 -7.96 -0.44 9.45
C GLU A 7 -6.72 0.07 8.71
N VAL A 8 -6.74 1.36 8.32
CA VAL A 8 -5.61 2.03 7.64
C VAL A 8 -4.36 2.07 8.53
N GLU A 9 -4.53 2.32 9.83
CA GLU A 9 -3.42 2.30 10.79
C GLU A 9 -2.82 0.91 10.96
N GLU A 10 -3.64 -0.12 11.12
CA GLU A 10 -3.23 -1.51 11.32
C GLU A 10 -2.48 -2.06 10.09
N ILE A 11 -3.01 -1.83 8.89
CA ILE A 11 -2.36 -2.30 7.66
C ILE A 11 -1.09 -1.50 7.36
N THR A 12 -1.06 -0.21 7.70
CA THR A 12 0.17 0.59 7.63
C THR A 12 1.24 0.07 8.58
N ASN A 13 0.87 -0.23 9.83
CA ASN A 13 1.78 -0.81 10.81
C ASN A 13 2.30 -2.18 10.33
N THR A 14 1.44 -3.00 9.73
CA THR A 14 1.82 -4.27 9.11
C THR A 14 2.86 -4.07 8.00
N LEU A 15 2.61 -3.16 7.05
CA LEU A 15 3.60 -2.85 6.00
C LEU A 15 4.94 -2.44 6.61
N GLN A 16 4.95 -1.64 7.67
CA GLN A 16 6.18 -1.08 8.22
C GLN A 16 6.97 -2.09 9.07
N ASN A 17 6.27 -2.88 9.87
CA ASN A 17 6.87 -3.65 10.96
C ASN A 17 6.75 -5.17 10.81
N SER A 18 5.88 -5.68 9.92
CA SER A 18 5.70 -7.13 9.80
C SER A 18 6.99 -7.83 9.33
N PRO A 19 7.40 -8.91 10.02
CA PRO A 19 8.56 -9.71 9.65
C PRO A 19 8.26 -10.71 8.54
N GLU A 20 7.02 -10.83 8.07
CA GLU A 20 6.65 -11.76 7.01
C GLU A 20 7.34 -11.41 5.69
N ASP A 21 7.68 -12.44 4.91
CA ASP A 21 8.43 -12.27 3.67
C ASP A 21 7.65 -11.49 2.60
N LEU A 22 6.31 -11.57 2.64
CA LEU A 22 5.42 -10.75 1.81
C LEU A 22 5.70 -9.27 2.02
N TRP A 23 5.59 -8.80 3.27
CA TRP A 23 5.76 -7.39 3.60
C TRP A 23 7.21 -6.94 3.45
N LYS A 24 8.20 -7.79 3.75
CA LYS A 24 9.61 -7.49 3.43
C LYS A 24 9.80 -7.24 1.94
N ARG A 25 9.20 -8.08 1.09
CA ARG A 25 9.32 -7.96 -0.37
C ARG A 25 8.58 -6.72 -0.90
N ILE A 26 7.37 -6.47 -0.44
CA ILE A 26 6.61 -5.25 -0.80
C ILE A 26 7.41 -4.00 -0.40
N ARG A 27 7.97 -3.94 0.83
CA ARG A 27 8.84 -2.84 1.24
C ARG A 27 10.05 -2.65 0.32
N PHE A 28 10.69 -3.74 -0.10
CA PHE A 28 11.80 -3.69 -1.05
C PHE A 28 11.34 -3.10 -2.39
N LEU A 29 10.25 -3.60 -2.96
CA LEU A 29 9.72 -3.15 -4.25
C LEU A 29 9.25 -1.69 -4.22
N LEU A 30 8.62 -1.25 -3.13
CA LEU A 30 8.27 0.17 -2.94
C LEU A 30 9.52 1.06 -2.99
N LYS A 31 10.61 0.66 -2.33
CA LYS A 31 11.89 1.39 -2.38
C LYS A 31 12.45 1.44 -3.80
N GLU A 32 12.38 0.36 -4.57
CA GLU A 32 12.78 0.35 -5.98
C GLU A 32 11.94 1.31 -6.84
N LYS A 33 10.67 1.53 -6.47
CA LYS A 33 9.79 2.53 -7.11
C LYS A 33 9.99 3.96 -6.58
N GLY A 34 10.95 4.18 -5.67
CA GLY A 34 11.21 5.49 -5.06
C GLY A 34 10.22 5.88 -3.96
N VAL A 35 9.40 4.94 -3.49
CA VAL A 35 8.45 5.13 -2.38
C VAL A 35 9.07 4.59 -1.10
N ASP A 36 9.28 5.45 -0.11
CA ASP A 36 9.83 5.04 1.19
C ASP A 36 8.75 4.35 2.04
N PRO A 37 8.85 3.04 2.35
CA PRO A 37 7.83 2.31 3.09
C PRO A 37 7.62 2.83 4.52
N VAL A 38 8.64 3.43 5.14
CA VAL A 38 8.53 4.00 6.49
C VAL A 38 7.67 5.26 6.49
N GLN A 39 7.74 6.03 5.39
CA GLN A 39 6.99 7.27 5.20
C GLN A 39 5.73 7.05 4.33
N THR A 40 5.29 5.81 4.18
CA THR A 40 4.11 5.43 3.42
C THR A 40 2.97 5.05 4.35
N VAL A 41 1.74 5.37 3.94
CA VAL A 41 0.50 4.89 4.56
C VAL A 41 -0.20 3.96 3.58
N VAL A 42 -0.68 2.83 4.05
CA VAL A 42 -1.42 1.86 3.23
C VAL A 42 -2.91 2.13 3.39
N ALA A 43 -3.59 2.49 2.30
CA ALA A 43 -5.03 2.68 2.31
C ALA A 43 -5.77 1.33 2.40
N CYS A 44 -5.33 0.35 1.63
CA CYS A 44 -5.81 -1.02 1.72
C CYS A 44 -4.77 -1.99 1.16
N SER A 45 -4.83 -3.24 1.60
CA SER A 45 -4.09 -4.36 1.03
C SER A 45 -4.80 -5.67 1.36
N PHE A 46 -4.96 -6.54 0.37
CA PHE A 46 -5.54 -7.87 0.56
C PHE A 46 -5.14 -8.82 -0.58
N LEU A 47 -5.20 -10.12 -0.31
CA LEU A 47 -5.09 -11.16 -1.32
C LEU A 47 -6.35 -11.14 -2.20
N GLU A 48 -6.19 -10.76 -3.46
CA GLU A 48 -7.25 -10.81 -4.47
C GLU A 48 -7.39 -12.23 -5.05
N ASP A 49 -6.28 -12.97 -5.11
CA ASP A 49 -6.21 -14.40 -5.46
C ASP A 49 -5.11 -15.08 -4.63
N LEU A 50 -4.97 -16.41 -4.73
CA LEU A 50 -4.01 -17.24 -3.99
C LEU A 50 -2.56 -16.75 -4.08
N TYR A 51 -2.21 -16.08 -5.18
CA TYR A 51 -0.84 -15.64 -5.48
C TYR A 51 -0.73 -14.17 -5.90
N PHE A 52 -1.76 -13.37 -5.58
CA PHE A 52 -1.84 -11.98 -5.98
C PHE A 52 -2.36 -11.09 -4.86
N GLU A 53 -1.50 -10.19 -4.38
CA GLU A 53 -1.84 -9.18 -3.38
C GLU A 53 -2.13 -7.85 -4.08
N TYR A 54 -3.34 -7.35 -3.92
CA TYR A 54 -3.71 -6.00 -4.33
C TYR A 54 -3.45 -5.02 -3.19
N GLY A 55 -2.97 -3.82 -3.49
CA GLY A 55 -2.94 -2.76 -2.48
C GLY A 55 -2.87 -1.36 -3.05
N ILE A 56 -3.23 -0.39 -2.20
CA ILE A 56 -3.13 1.04 -2.48
C ILE A 56 -2.32 1.69 -1.39
N VAL A 57 -1.32 2.47 -1.78
CA VAL A 57 -0.43 3.20 -0.88
C VAL A 57 -0.42 4.69 -1.17
N VAL A 58 -0.24 5.47 -0.12
CA VAL A 58 -0.06 6.92 -0.17
C VAL A 58 1.37 7.22 0.25
N SER A 59 2.14 7.82 -0.66
CA SER A 59 3.51 8.24 -0.40
C SER A 59 3.55 9.55 0.37
N LYS A 60 4.72 9.88 0.93
CA LYS A 60 4.93 11.12 1.69
C LYS A 60 4.59 12.39 0.92
N ASP A 61 4.77 12.43 -0.40
CA ASP A 61 4.44 13.59 -1.22
C ASP A 61 2.94 13.69 -1.53
N GLY A 62 2.13 12.74 -1.04
CA GLY A 62 0.68 12.72 -1.21
C GLY A 62 0.24 12.06 -2.52
N LYS A 63 1.15 11.37 -3.22
CA LYS A 63 0.79 10.56 -4.39
C LYS A 63 0.17 9.25 -3.96
N VAL A 64 -0.74 8.77 -4.78
CA VAL A 64 -1.49 7.53 -4.54
C VAL A 64 -1.09 6.51 -5.59
N TYR A 65 -0.58 5.37 -5.15
CA TYR A 65 -0.17 4.29 -6.03
C TYR A 65 -0.98 3.03 -5.75
N GLN A 66 -1.49 2.42 -6.82
CA GLN A 66 -2.02 1.07 -6.77
C GLN A 66 -0.92 0.10 -7.20
N TYR A 67 -0.73 -0.96 -6.43
CA TYR A 67 0.12 -2.08 -6.81
C TYR A 67 -0.69 -3.37 -6.93
N GLY A 68 -0.14 -4.26 -7.75
CA GLY A 68 -0.55 -5.66 -7.84
C GLY A 68 0.69 -6.52 -7.72
N PHE A 69 0.85 -7.19 -6.59
CA PHE A 69 2.02 -8.00 -6.27
C PHE A 69 1.75 -9.46 -6.63
N ASP A 70 2.43 -9.94 -7.66
CA ASP A 70 2.30 -11.29 -8.21
C ASP A 70 3.49 -12.15 -7.76
N PHE A 71 3.18 -13.27 -7.11
CA PHE A 71 4.13 -14.30 -6.69
C PHE A 71 3.73 -15.70 -7.17
N LEU A 72 2.97 -15.78 -8.27
CA LEU A 72 2.56 -17.05 -8.87
C LEU A 72 3.79 -17.84 -9.35
N ASN A 73 3.84 -19.13 -8.98
CA ASN A 73 4.92 -20.08 -9.31
C ASN A 73 6.31 -19.64 -8.83
N LYS A 74 6.38 -18.78 -7.79
CA LYS A 74 7.63 -18.25 -7.24
C LYS A 74 7.57 -18.26 -5.72
N GLU A 75 8.74 -18.18 -5.10
CA GLU A 75 8.80 -17.80 -3.69
C GLU A 75 8.31 -16.36 -3.52
N ILE A 76 7.66 -16.06 -2.39
CA ILE A 76 7.19 -14.70 -2.08
C ILE A 76 8.35 -13.69 -2.15
N SER A 77 9.56 -14.08 -1.73
CA SER A 77 10.78 -13.28 -1.81
C SER A 77 11.15 -12.84 -3.25
N GLN A 78 10.66 -13.56 -4.27
CA GLN A 78 10.92 -13.32 -5.68
C GLN A 78 9.72 -12.67 -6.41
N GLY A 79 8.62 -12.40 -5.71
CA GLY A 79 7.46 -11.74 -6.29
C GLY A 79 7.79 -10.35 -6.83
N ILE A 80 6.93 -9.84 -7.70
CA ILE A 80 7.10 -8.55 -8.38
C ILE A 80 5.82 -7.72 -8.34
N PHE A 81 5.95 -6.40 -8.47
CA PHE A 81 4.82 -5.57 -8.85
C PHE A 81 4.54 -5.76 -10.34
N LYS A 82 3.57 -6.61 -10.64
CA LYS A 82 3.02 -6.79 -11.99
C LYS A 82 2.21 -5.58 -12.41
N GLU A 83 1.57 -4.93 -11.44
CA GLU A 83 0.89 -3.66 -11.61
C GLU A 83 1.50 -2.61 -10.70
N TRP A 84 1.69 -1.40 -11.25
CA TRP A 84 2.16 -0.23 -10.53
C TRP A 84 1.63 1.02 -11.23
N ASN A 85 0.54 1.57 -10.71
CA ASN A 85 -0.20 2.65 -11.35
C ASN A 85 -0.25 3.87 -10.43
N ASP A 86 0.12 5.04 -10.94
CA ASP A 86 -0.16 6.31 -10.27
C ASP A 86 -1.63 6.67 -10.51
N ILE A 87 -2.40 6.68 -9.43
CA ILE A 87 -3.85 6.91 -9.43
C ILE A 87 -4.20 8.18 -8.64
N THR A 88 -3.24 9.06 -8.42
CA THR A 88 -3.39 10.29 -7.62
C THR A 88 -4.58 11.15 -8.06
N ASP A 89 -4.85 11.20 -9.37
CA ASP A 89 -5.92 12.03 -9.93
C ASP A 89 -7.24 11.26 -10.15
N THR A 90 -7.26 9.96 -9.89
CA THR A 90 -8.39 9.08 -10.23
C THR A 90 -8.90 8.22 -9.09
N TYR A 91 -8.23 8.23 -7.93
CA TYR A 91 -8.58 7.37 -6.79
C TYR A 91 -10.01 7.58 -6.28
N GLN A 92 -10.60 8.76 -6.50
CA GLN A 92 -11.97 9.09 -6.06
C GLN A 92 -13.02 8.20 -6.76
N LYS A 93 -12.69 7.61 -7.90
CA LYS A 93 -13.58 6.69 -8.65
C LYS A 93 -13.48 5.25 -8.14
N LEU A 94 -12.52 4.95 -7.27
CA LEU A 94 -12.32 3.60 -6.74
C LEU A 94 -13.27 3.33 -5.58
N HIS A 95 -13.58 2.05 -5.38
CA HIS A 95 -14.36 1.59 -4.24
C HIS A 95 -13.69 1.96 -2.91
N TYR A 96 -12.35 1.97 -2.86
CA TYR A 96 -11.54 2.31 -1.69
C TYR A 96 -11.22 3.81 -1.55
N SER A 97 -11.93 4.69 -2.26
CA SER A 97 -11.70 6.15 -2.21
C SER A 97 -11.67 6.70 -0.79
N LYS A 98 -12.57 6.23 0.10
CA LYS A 98 -12.60 6.66 1.51
C LYS A 98 -11.37 6.25 2.31
N HIS A 99 -10.84 5.05 2.10
CA HIS A 99 -9.60 4.61 2.73
C HIS A 99 -8.41 5.47 2.27
N VAL A 100 -8.39 5.82 0.97
CA VAL A 100 -7.37 6.71 0.41
C VAL A 100 -7.45 8.12 0.99
N GLU A 101 -8.66 8.67 1.15
CA GLU A 101 -8.86 9.97 1.80
C GLU A 101 -8.32 9.99 3.23
N ILE A 102 -8.64 8.95 4.02
CA ILE A 102 -8.12 8.79 5.37
C ILE A 102 -6.58 8.69 5.36
N ALA A 103 -6.02 7.87 4.47
CA ALA A 103 -4.57 7.72 4.36
C ALA A 103 -3.87 9.03 3.97
N LEU A 104 -4.47 9.82 3.08
CA LEU A 104 -3.99 11.17 2.71
C LEU A 104 -4.05 12.13 3.89
N ASP A 105 -5.13 12.12 4.68
CA ASP A 105 -5.25 12.98 5.85
C ASP A 105 -4.25 12.60 6.95
N MET A 106 -4.05 11.31 7.21
CA MET A 106 -2.99 10.82 8.09
C MET A 106 -1.60 11.26 7.60
N MET A 107 -1.37 11.25 6.29
CA MET A 107 -0.10 11.70 5.71
C MET A 107 0.13 13.20 5.93
N LYS A 108 -0.93 14.02 5.85
CA LYS A 108 -0.85 15.47 6.16
C LYS A 108 -0.55 15.70 7.64
N GLU A 109 -1.13 14.92 8.54
CA GLU A 109 -0.87 15.01 9.98
C GLU A 109 0.60 14.67 10.32
N ARG A 110 1.21 13.68 9.64
CA ARG A 110 2.63 13.31 9.82
C ARG A 110 3.64 14.37 9.34
N LYS A 111 3.20 15.34 8.53
CA LYS A 111 4.04 16.45 8.03
C LYS A 111 4.05 17.67 8.93
N LYS A 112 3.12 17.77 9.89
CA LYS A 112 3.08 18.85 10.87
C LYS A 112 4.07 18.58 11.98
#